data_AF-A0A4R6NXY4-F1
#
_entry.id   AF-A0A4R6NXY4-F1
#
_cell.length_a   1.000
_cell.length_b   1.000
_cell.length_c   1.000
_cell.angle_alpha   90.00
_cell.angle_beta   90.00
_cell.angle_gamma   90.00
#
_symmetry.space_group_name_H-M   'P 1'
#
loop_
_entity.id
_entity.type
_entity.pdbx_description
1 polymer ?
#
loop_
_entity_poly.entity_id
_entity_poly.type
_entity_poly.pdbx_seq_one_letter_code
_entity_poly.pdbx_strand_id
1 'polypeptide(L)' 'MSTLKVESHPVAIDVCVTESNLSVDLADGRKISVPIVWFPRLQKASKYDREKWQLLGDGQGIHWPTLDEDICVSGLLNP' A
#
# COMPACT_ATOMS: atom_id res chain seq x y z
N MET A 1 31.99 6.34 -10.58
CA MET A 1 31.47 6.45 -9.20
C MET A 1 30.29 5.50 -9.08
N SER A 2 30.34 4.55 -8.14
CA SER A 2 29.26 3.58 -7.93
C SER A 2 28.39 4.07 -6.77
N THR A 3 27.13 4.41 -7.04
CA THR A 3 26.17 4.72 -5.98
C THR A 3 25.75 3.42 -5.30
N LEU A 4 26.08 3.25 -4.03
CA LEU A 4 25.52 2.20 -3.18
C LEU A 4 24.02 2.47 -3.02
N LYS A 5 23.19 1.60 -3.59
CA LYS A 5 21.75 1.60 -3.34
C LYS A 5 21.58 1.04 -1.94
N VAL A 6 21.39 1.92 -0.95
CA VAL A 6 20.95 1.47 0.37
C VAL A 6 19.60 0.80 0.14
N GLU A 7 19.51 -0.50 0.39
CA GLU A 7 18.24 -1.22 0.31
C GLU A 7 17.37 -0.80 1.49
N SER A 8 16.71 0.36 1.36
CA SER A 8 15.63 0.72 2.27
C SER A 8 14.44 -0.18 1.93
N HIS A 9 14.00 -0.96 2.93
CA HIS A 9 12.73 -1.66 2.82
C HIS A 9 11.64 -0.59 2.85
N PRO A 10 10.75 -0.51 1.85
CA PRO A 10 9.70 0.49 1.85
C PRO A 10 8.74 0.19 3.00
N VAL A 11 8.58 1.16 3.89
CA VAL A 11 7.69 1.08 5.05
C VAL A 11 6.53 2.03 4.82
N ALA A 12 5.31 1.50 4.72
CA ALA A 12 4.10 2.30 4.68
C ALA A 12 3.83 2.95 6.03
N ILE A 13 3.43 4.22 5.98
CA ILE A 13 3.00 5.00 7.15
C ILE A 13 1.56 5.50 7.01
N ASP A 14 1.07 5.65 5.79
CA ASP A 14 -0.31 6.03 5.51
C ASP A 14 -0.80 5.39 4.22
N VAL A 15 -2.11 5.14 4.15
CA VAL A 15 -2.78 4.51 3.02
C VAL A 15 -4.09 5.23 2.72
N CYS A 16 -4.20 5.71 1.49
CA CYS A 16 -5.39 6.38 0.98
C CYS A 16 -5.93 5.62 -0.22
N VAL A 17 -7.20 5.22 -0.12
CA VAL A 17 -7.90 4.51 -1.19
C VAL A 17 -9.01 5.39 -1.75
N THR A 18 -8.94 5.65 -3.05
CA THR A 18 -9.94 6.42 -3.79
C THR A 18 -10.76 5.49 -4.70
N GLU A 19 -11.66 6.04 -5.51
CA GLU A 19 -12.42 5.23 -6.47
C GLU A 19 -11.57 4.69 -7.63
N SER A 20 -10.43 5.32 -7.91
CA SER A 20 -9.55 4.96 -9.03
C SER A 20 -8.20 4.43 -8.59
N ASN A 21 -7.66 4.88 -7.46
CA ASN A 21 -6.27 4.62 -7.06
C ASN A 21 -6.14 4.18 -5.59
N LEU A 22 -5.20 3.29 -5.34
CA LEU A 22 -4.60 3.02 -4.03
C LEU A 22 -3.30 3.83 -3.94
N SER A 23 -3.17 4.66 -2.90
CA SER A 23 -1.96 5.44 -2.63
C SER A 23 -1.38 5.09 -1.27
N VAL A 24 -0.06 4.96 -1.20
CA VAL A 24 0.68 4.60 0.01
C VAL A 24 1.79 5.59 0.22
N ASP A 25 1.80 6.25 1.37
CA ASP A 25 2.91 7.10 1.80
C ASP A 25 3.93 6.26 2.55
N LEU A 26 5.21 6.42 2.20
CA LEU A 26 6.32 5.69 2.78
C LEU A 26 7.09 6.54 3.79
N ALA A 27 7.66 5.89 4.81
CA ALA A 27 8.48 6.53 5.84
C ALA A 27 9.72 7.25 5.28
N ASP A 28 10.18 6.85 4.09
CA ASP A 28 11.32 7.48 3.40
C ASP A 28 10.93 8.72 2.57
N GLY A 29 9.68 9.19 2.70
CA GLY A 29 9.16 10.39 2.05
C GLY A 29 8.66 10.16 0.62
N ARG A 30 8.72 8.93 0.10
CA ARG A 30 8.11 8.59 -1.20
C ARG A 30 6.60 8.36 -1.05
N LYS A 31 5.87 8.57 -2.15
CA LYS A 31 4.47 8.19 -2.29
C LYS A 31 4.30 7.27 -3.50
N ILE A 32 3.68 6.12 -3.30
CA ILE A 32 3.30 5.20 -4.36
C ILE A 32 1.83 5.42 -4.69
N SER A 33 1.46 5.45 -5.96
CA SER A 33 0.06 5.47 -6.39
C SER A 33 -0.13 4.48 -7.53
N VAL A 34 -1.07 3.56 -7.36
CA VAL A 34 -1.37 2.50 -8.31
C VAL A 34 -2.88 2.44 -8.58
N PRO A 35 -3.32 1.97 -9.75
CA PRO A 35 -4.74 1.78 -10.04
C PRO A 35 -5.39 0.78 -9.07
N ILE A 36 -6.52 1.15 -8.47
CA ILE A 36 -7.29 0.26 -7.56
C ILE A 36 -7.85 -0.96 -8.31
N VAL A 37 -7.97 -0.88 -9.64
CA VAL A 37 -8.45 -1.98 -10.48
C VAL A 37 -7.55 -3.21 -10.42
N TRP A 38 -6.29 -3.06 -9.96
CA TRP A 38 -5.38 -4.18 -9.69
C TRP A 38 -5.80 -5.01 -8.46
N PHE A 39 -6.65 -4.44 -7.60
CA PHE A 39 -7.14 -5.04 -6.36
C PHE A 39 -8.68 -5.13 -6.39
N PRO A 40 -9.27 -6.15 -7.05
CA PRO A 40 -10.71 -6.24 -7.26
C PRO A 40 -11.55 -6.20 -5.97
N ARG A 41 -10.99 -6.67 -4.85
CA ARG A 41 -11.64 -6.62 -3.53
C ARG A 41 -11.76 -5.18 -3.02
N LEU A 42 -10.67 -4.41 -3.08
CA LEU A 42 -10.69 -2.98 -2.75
C LEU A 42 -11.57 -2.19 -3.72
N GLN A 43 -11.53 -2.51 -5.01
CA GLN A 43 -12.37 -1.84 -6.02
C GLN A 43 -13.86 -1.99 -5.72
N LYS A 44 -14.30 -3.16 -5.24
CA LYS A 44 -15.71 -3.43 -4.92
C LYS A 44 -16.11 -3.05 -3.49
N ALA A 45 -15.14 -2.77 -2.63
CA ALA A 45 -15.37 -2.43 -1.23
C ALA A 45 -16.07 -1.08 -1.06
N SER A 46 -16.82 -0.95 0.04
CA SER A 46 -17.39 0.32 0.44
C SER A 46 -16.29 1.29 0.89
N LYS A 47 -16.56 2.60 0.87
CA LYS A 47 -15.62 3.60 1.39
C LYS A 47 -15.22 3.30 2.84
N TYR A 48 -16.18 2.88 3.66
CA TYR A 48 -15.94 2.51 5.06
C TYR A 48 -14.98 1.33 5.20
N ASP A 49 -15.12 0.30 4.36
CA ASP A 49 -14.22 -0.85 4.42
C ASP A 49 -12.83 -0.50 3.92
N ARG A 50 -12.71 0.34 2.88
CA ARG A 50 -11.43 0.81 2.36
C ARG A 50 -10.65 1.66 3.36
N GLU A 51 -11.33 2.40 4.23
CA GLU A 51 -10.70 3.20 5.30
C GLU A 51 -10.28 2.34 6.50
N LYS A 52 -10.75 1.08 6.58
CA LYS A 52 -10.39 0.14 7.64
C LYS A 52 -9.23 -0.75 7.25
N TRP A 53 -8.03 -0.18 7.33
CA TRP A 53 -6.79 -0.92 7.15
C TRP A 53 -5.91 -0.89 8.40
N GLN A 54 -4.94 -1.79 8.44
CA GLN A 54 -3.94 -1.93 9.48
C GLN A 54 -2.59 -2.20 8.84
N LEU A 55 -1.52 -1.65 9.40
CA LEU A 55 -0.16 -1.98 8.97
C LEU A 55 0.27 -3.31 9.58
N LEU A 56 0.93 -4.13 8.77
CA LEU A 56 1.57 -5.38 9.17
C LEU A 56 3.09 -5.25 9.12
N GLY A 57 3.78 -5.95 10.02
CA GLY A 57 5.25 -6.09 10.00
C GLY A 57 5.97 -4.74 9.92
N ASP A 58 5.65 -3.81 10.82
CA ASP A 58 6.19 -2.44 10.85
C ASP A 58 5.94 -1.62 9.57
N GLY A 59 4.82 -1.89 8.86
CA GLY A 59 4.45 -1.18 7.63
C GLY A 59 4.98 -1.82 6.35
N GLN A 60 5.48 -3.06 6.40
CA GLN A 60 5.84 -3.83 5.21
C GLN A 60 4.62 -4.37 4.45
N GLY A 61 3.49 -4.52 5.15
CA GLY A 61 2.21 -4.92 4.59
C GLY A 61 1.05 -4.06 5.06
N ILE A 62 -0.04 -4.11 4.31
CA ILE A 62 -1.29 -3.43 4.62
C ILE A 62 -2.40 -4.48 4.58
N HIS A 63 -3.11 -4.62 5.70
CA HIS A 63 -4.22 -5.55 5.87
C HIS A 63 -5.55 -4.80 5.94
N TRP A 64 -6.56 -5.25 5.22
CA TRP A 64 -7.96 -4.81 5.34
C TRP A 64 -8.79 -5.91 6.00
N PRO A 65 -9.03 -5.85 7.34
CA PRO A 65 -9.70 -6.92 8.06
C PRO A 65 -11.12 -7.22 7.59
N THR A 66 -11.86 -6.19 7.15
CA THR A 66 -13.25 -6.37 6.69
C THR A 66 -13.33 -7.02 5.32
N LEU A 67 -12.25 -6.95 4.54
CA LEU A 67 -12.18 -7.45 3.17
C LEU A 67 -11.36 -8.75 3.07
N ASP A 68 -10.70 -9.15 4.16
CA ASP A 68 -9.75 -10.26 4.20
C ASP A 68 -8.68 -10.13 3.10
N GLU A 69 -8.16 -8.91 2.94
CA GLU A 69 -7.21 -8.54 1.88
C GLU A 69 -5.89 -8.07 2.48
N ASP A 70 -4.78 -8.57 1.93
CA ASP A 70 -3.42 -8.19 2.30
C ASP A 70 -2.64 -7.71 1.08
N ILE A 71 -1.95 -6.57 1.23
CA ILE A 71 -1.09 -6.01 0.19
C ILE A 71 0.31 -5.78 0.76
N CYS A 72 1.32 -6.40 0.15
CA CYS A 72 2.72 -6.15 0.46
C CYS A 72 3.21 -4.85 -0.19
N VAL A 73 3.81 -3.96 0.59
CA VAL A 73 4.31 -2.66 0.12
C VAL A 73 5.44 -2.81 -0.90
N SER A 74 6.30 -3.81 -0.72
CA SER A 74 7.35 -4.15 -1.68
C SER A 74 6.78 -4.60 -3.03
N GLY A 75 5.64 -5.28 -3.03
CA GLY A 75 4.93 -5.70 -4.25
C GLY A 75 4.45 -4.51 -5.08
N LEU A 76 4.12 -3.38 -4.44
CA LEU A 76 3.70 -2.16 -5.14
C LEU A 76 4.84 -1.45 -5.87
N LEU A 77 6.10 -1.70 -5.50
CA LEU A 77 7.28 -1.12 -6.15
C LEU A 77 7.76 -1.93 -7.36
N ASN A 78 7.27 -3.15 -7.54
CA ASN A 78 7.64 -4.03 -8.63
C ASN A 78 6.39 -4.73 -9.21
N PRO A 79 5.50 -3.95 -9.88
CA PRO A 79 4.22 -4.43 -10.39
C PRO A 79 4.34 -5.39 -11.59
#